data_AF-A0AA96YXQ4-F1
#
_entry.id   AF-A0AA96YXQ4-F1
#
_cell.length_a   1.000
_cell.length_b   1.000
_cell.length_c   1.000
_cell.angle_alpha   90.00
_cell.angle_beta   90.00
_cell.angle_gamma   90.00
#
_symmetry.space_group_name_H-M   'P 1'
#
loop_
_entity.id
_entity.type
_entity.pdbx_description
1 polymer ?
#
loop_
_entity_poly.entity_id
_entity_poly.type
_entity_poly.pdbx_seq_one_letter_code
_entity_poly.pdbx_strand_id
1 'polypeptide(L)'
;MLKGESYTKAEGDMRSQAKASYQPSGDYAINTALNNGLNTKLNTSSVDQSTGESTTSVMSEKAVSDVLQNAVNLNTVYPVGIVVRFAQNKNPNTLFPGTKWQYIDENKTISLAASSGSNVFTPGGSDLVTIGKGHLPVVPLKYLGTTVSSRGHTHTRGTMNITCEIGYIRSDNAIHSMATGAFSLANGGTSYNSNNTTSGYKYVFNASKTWSGETSNSGAHTHTYSGNTENLGSGTALTVTNAYIMLMGWYRVS
;
A
#
# COMPACT_ATOMS: atom_id res chain seq x y z
N MET A 1 -105.66 -78.39 -3.22
CA MET A 1 -104.28 -78.13 -2.75
C MET A 1 -103.35 -78.66 -3.81
N LEU A 2 -102.57 -77.83 -4.49
CA LEU A 2 -101.56 -78.30 -5.46
C LEU A 2 -100.18 -78.19 -4.80
N LYS A 3 -99.45 -79.30 -4.81
CA LYS A 3 -98.20 -79.47 -4.06
C LYS A 3 -97.04 -78.87 -4.86
N GLY A 4 -96.17 -78.11 -4.21
CA GLY A 4 -94.93 -77.65 -4.83
C GLY A 4 -93.93 -78.80 -4.92
N GLU A 5 -93.63 -79.24 -6.14
CA GLU A 5 -92.62 -80.26 -6.42
C GLU A 5 -91.24 -79.56 -6.52
N SER A 6 -90.50 -79.52 -5.42
CA SER A 6 -89.11 -79.04 -5.41
C SER A 6 -88.17 -80.12 -5.93
N TYR A 7 -87.63 -79.92 -7.15
CA TYR A 7 -86.66 -80.83 -7.78
C TYR A 7 -85.47 -81.14 -6.87
N THR A 8 -85.04 -82.40 -6.85
CA THR A 8 -83.84 -82.79 -6.10
C THR A 8 -82.57 -82.42 -6.87
N LYS A 9 -81.47 -82.23 -6.13
CA LYS A 9 -80.18 -81.79 -6.70
C LYS A 9 -79.65 -82.70 -7.83
N ALA A 10 -80.03 -83.99 -7.84
CA ALA A 10 -79.63 -84.95 -8.87
C ALA A 10 -80.36 -84.75 -10.22
N GLU A 11 -81.55 -84.14 -10.21
CA GLU A 11 -82.39 -84.00 -11.41
C GLU A 11 -82.06 -82.73 -12.22
N GLY A 12 -81.56 -81.68 -11.57
CA GLY A 12 -81.12 -80.45 -12.23
C GLY A 12 -79.82 -80.61 -13.05
N ASP A 13 -78.88 -81.43 -12.56
CA ASP A 13 -77.55 -81.65 -13.15
C ASP A 13 -77.59 -82.20 -14.59
N MET A 14 -78.69 -82.87 -15.00
CA MET A 14 -78.80 -83.46 -16.33
C MET A 14 -79.42 -82.53 -17.39
N ARG A 15 -80.04 -81.41 -16.99
CA ARG A 15 -80.90 -80.63 -17.90
C ARG A 15 -80.42 -79.20 -18.20
N SER A 16 -79.51 -78.64 -17.41
CA SER A 16 -79.15 -77.21 -17.50
C SER A 16 -77.66 -76.89 -17.75
N GLN A 17 -76.73 -77.82 -17.51
CA GLN A 17 -75.31 -77.65 -17.90
C GLN A 17 -74.55 -78.98 -17.87
N ALA A 18 -73.63 -79.20 -18.81
CA ALA A 18 -72.77 -80.38 -18.78
C ALA A 18 -71.72 -80.29 -17.67
N LYS A 19 -71.46 -81.39 -16.95
CA LYS A 19 -70.57 -81.46 -15.77
C LYS A 19 -69.12 -81.01 -15.97
N ALA A 20 -68.67 -80.80 -17.21
CA ALA A 20 -67.34 -80.30 -17.56
C ALA A 20 -67.30 -78.80 -17.92
N SER A 21 -68.46 -78.10 -17.89
CA SER A 21 -68.59 -76.68 -18.22
C SER A 21 -68.83 -75.79 -17.00
N TYR A 22 -68.65 -76.33 -15.78
CA TYR A 22 -68.45 -75.47 -14.61
C TYR A 22 -67.20 -74.62 -14.85
N GLN A 23 -67.40 -73.31 -14.87
CA GLN A 23 -66.32 -72.34 -14.87
C GLN A 23 -65.36 -72.72 -13.71
N PRO A 24 -64.03 -72.81 -13.93
CA PRO A 24 -63.12 -73.40 -12.94
C PRO A 24 -63.32 -72.78 -11.55
N SER A 25 -63.19 -73.60 -10.51
CA SER A 25 -63.25 -73.13 -9.11
C SER A 25 -62.00 -72.30 -8.78
N GLY A 26 -61.97 -71.05 -9.27
CA GLY A 26 -60.95 -70.06 -8.99
C GLY A 26 -61.43 -69.00 -7.98
N ASP A 27 -60.57 -68.03 -7.71
CA ASP A 27 -60.84 -66.94 -6.76
C ASP A 27 -61.88 -65.93 -7.31
N TYR A 28 -63.15 -66.29 -7.21
CA TYR A 28 -64.26 -65.36 -7.43
C TYR A 28 -64.37 -64.40 -6.24
N ALA A 29 -63.89 -63.17 -6.42
CA ALA A 29 -64.08 -62.11 -5.44
C ALA A 29 -65.59 -61.82 -5.26
N ILE A 30 -66.13 -62.07 -4.06
CA ILE A 30 -67.48 -61.62 -3.69
C ILE A 30 -67.59 -60.10 -3.83
N ASN A 31 -68.79 -59.55 -4.08
CA ASN A 31 -68.99 -58.10 -4.24
C ASN A 31 -68.32 -57.26 -3.13
N THR A 32 -68.34 -57.75 -1.88
CA THR A 32 -67.65 -57.12 -0.74
C THR A 32 -66.12 -57.10 -0.91
N ALA A 33 -65.51 -58.20 -1.36
CA ALA A 33 -64.07 -58.29 -1.60
C ALA A 33 -63.65 -57.46 -2.82
N LEU A 34 -64.47 -57.42 -3.86
CA LEU A 34 -64.27 -56.55 -5.02
C LEU A 34 -64.32 -55.06 -4.62
N ASN A 35 -65.35 -54.65 -3.89
CA ASN A 35 -65.48 -53.26 -3.40
C ASN A 35 -64.33 -52.87 -2.47
N ASN A 36 -63.97 -53.74 -1.51
CA ASN A 36 -62.85 -53.50 -0.60
C ASN A 36 -61.51 -53.39 -1.37
N GLY A 37 -61.30 -54.25 -2.38
CA GLY A 37 -60.11 -54.21 -3.23
C GLY A 37 -60.09 -53.09 -4.28
N LEU A 38 -61.23 -52.45 -4.55
CA LEU A 38 -61.33 -51.28 -5.43
C LEU A 38 -61.14 -49.98 -4.63
N ASN A 39 -61.70 -49.91 -3.42
CA ASN A 39 -61.55 -48.78 -2.49
C ASN A 39 -60.10 -48.58 -1.99
N THR A 40 -59.24 -49.60 -2.11
CA THR A 40 -57.80 -49.50 -1.79
C THR A 40 -56.92 -49.17 -3.00
N LYS A 41 -57.47 -49.12 -4.22
CA LYS A 41 -56.71 -48.75 -5.42
C LYS A 41 -56.66 -47.23 -5.58
N LEU A 42 -55.49 -46.74 -5.97
CA LEU A 42 -55.31 -45.36 -6.38
C LEU A 42 -56.19 -45.06 -7.60
N ASN A 43 -56.99 -44.00 -7.55
CA ASN A 43 -57.71 -43.53 -8.73
C ASN A 43 -56.72 -42.81 -9.67
N THR A 44 -56.44 -43.41 -10.82
CA THR A 44 -55.49 -42.84 -11.80
C THR A 44 -56.01 -41.56 -12.46
N SER A 45 -57.32 -41.30 -12.45
CA SER A 45 -57.91 -40.05 -12.95
C SER A 45 -57.76 -38.88 -11.97
N SER A 46 -57.35 -39.12 -10.73
CA SER A 46 -57.03 -38.07 -9.74
C SER A 46 -55.52 -37.84 -9.58
N VAL A 47 -54.69 -38.32 -10.53
CA VAL A 47 -53.25 -38.09 -10.56
C VAL A 47 -52.94 -36.87 -11.44
N ASP A 48 -52.48 -35.78 -10.81
CA ASP A 48 -52.16 -34.51 -11.48
C ASP A 48 -50.64 -34.31 -11.65
N GLN A 49 -50.26 -33.41 -12.56
CA GLN A 49 -48.89 -32.94 -12.82
C GLN A 49 -48.69 -31.46 -12.46
N SER A 50 -49.72 -30.80 -11.93
CA SER A 50 -49.72 -29.39 -11.53
C SER A 50 -49.73 -29.22 -10.01
N THR A 51 -49.19 -28.09 -9.54
CA THR A 51 -49.21 -27.69 -8.13
C THR A 51 -50.49 -26.94 -7.80
N GLY A 52 -51.15 -27.26 -6.69
CA GLY A 52 -52.31 -26.54 -6.19
C GLY A 52 -52.76 -27.03 -4.81
N GLU A 53 -53.90 -26.52 -4.34
CA GLU A 53 -54.45 -26.81 -3.00
C GLU A 53 -55.45 -27.97 -2.98
N SER A 54 -55.41 -28.87 -3.98
CA SER A 54 -56.38 -29.97 -4.09
C SER A 54 -56.28 -30.94 -2.91
N THR A 55 -57.42 -31.21 -2.28
CA THR A 55 -57.56 -32.16 -1.16
C THR A 55 -58.02 -33.55 -1.61
N THR A 56 -58.35 -33.73 -2.90
CA THR A 56 -58.86 -34.98 -3.48
C THR A 56 -57.99 -35.54 -4.60
N SER A 57 -57.07 -34.73 -5.14
CA SER A 57 -56.09 -35.14 -6.15
C SER A 57 -54.74 -35.46 -5.51
N VAL A 58 -53.95 -36.30 -6.17
CA VAL A 58 -52.59 -36.65 -5.76
C VAL A 58 -51.61 -36.25 -6.86
N MET A 59 -50.41 -35.78 -6.49
CA MET A 59 -49.35 -35.56 -7.47
C MET A 59 -48.62 -36.87 -7.78
N SER A 60 -48.18 -37.05 -9.03
CA SER A 60 -47.28 -38.16 -9.37
C SER A 60 -45.86 -37.94 -8.82
N GLU A 61 -45.09 -39.02 -8.71
CA GLU A 61 -43.65 -38.95 -8.37
C GLU A 61 -42.86 -38.04 -9.31
N LYS A 62 -43.21 -38.01 -10.61
CA LYS A 62 -42.59 -37.12 -11.59
C LYS A 62 -42.91 -35.65 -11.30
N ALA A 63 -44.18 -35.33 -11.02
CA ALA A 63 -44.61 -33.97 -10.70
C ALA A 63 -43.87 -33.44 -9.46
N VAL A 64 -43.78 -34.27 -8.41
CA VAL A 64 -43.03 -33.94 -7.19
C VAL A 64 -41.54 -33.76 -7.49
N SER A 65 -40.94 -34.62 -8.33
CA SER A 65 -39.54 -34.52 -8.73
C SER A 65 -39.24 -33.23 -9.52
N ASP A 66 -40.07 -32.88 -10.51
CA ASP A 66 -39.89 -31.69 -11.34
C ASP A 66 -40.03 -30.40 -10.50
N VAL A 67 -41.04 -30.34 -9.63
CA VAL A 67 -41.29 -29.19 -8.75
C VAL A 67 -40.16 -29.01 -7.74
N LEU A 68 -39.70 -30.09 -7.10
CA LEU A 68 -38.59 -30.04 -6.16
C LEU A 68 -37.29 -29.61 -6.85
N GLN A 69 -36.96 -30.18 -8.01
CA GLN A 69 -35.78 -29.78 -8.78
C GLN A 69 -35.79 -28.30 -9.17
N ASN A 70 -36.95 -27.76 -9.57
CA ASN A 70 -37.07 -26.35 -9.90
C ASN A 70 -36.95 -25.45 -8.65
N ALA A 71 -37.59 -25.83 -7.55
CA ALA A 71 -37.58 -25.07 -6.30
C ALA A 71 -36.19 -24.98 -5.63
N VAL A 72 -35.33 -26.00 -5.81
CA VAL A 72 -33.97 -26.06 -5.23
C VAL A 72 -32.86 -25.79 -6.25
N ASN A 73 -33.17 -25.21 -7.41
CA ASN A 73 -32.20 -25.00 -8.48
C ASN A 73 -31.11 -23.97 -8.12
N LEU A 74 -30.03 -24.45 -7.53
CA LEU A 74 -28.85 -23.65 -7.14
C LEU A 74 -28.19 -22.93 -8.32
N ASN A 75 -28.41 -23.35 -9.58
CA ASN A 75 -27.87 -22.64 -10.74
C ASN A 75 -28.61 -21.33 -11.02
N THR A 76 -29.88 -21.22 -10.61
CA THR A 76 -30.68 -20.00 -10.74
C THR A 76 -30.32 -18.98 -9.66
N VAL A 77 -30.10 -19.44 -8.42
CA VAL A 77 -29.77 -18.56 -7.28
C VAL A 77 -28.28 -18.22 -7.23
N TYR A 78 -27.42 -19.19 -7.55
CA TYR A 78 -25.96 -19.08 -7.50
C TYR A 78 -25.34 -19.56 -8.83
N PRO A 79 -25.51 -18.83 -9.95
CA PRO A 79 -24.89 -19.18 -11.23
C PRO A 79 -23.35 -19.24 -11.14
N VAL A 80 -22.72 -19.99 -12.04
CA VAL A 80 -21.25 -20.03 -12.15
C VAL A 80 -20.71 -18.61 -12.42
N GLY A 81 -19.65 -18.22 -11.72
CA GLY A 81 -19.11 -16.86 -11.71
C GLY A 81 -19.70 -15.92 -10.65
N ILE A 82 -20.79 -16.29 -9.94
CA ILE A 82 -21.30 -15.48 -8.84
C ILE A 82 -20.30 -15.40 -7.69
N VAL A 83 -20.23 -14.24 -7.03
CA VAL A 83 -19.48 -14.01 -5.79
C VAL A 83 -20.44 -13.99 -4.60
N VAL A 84 -20.10 -14.75 -3.56
CA VAL A 84 -20.77 -14.72 -2.25
C VAL A 84 -19.77 -14.30 -1.16
N ARG A 85 -20.27 -13.70 -0.08
CA ARG A 85 -19.45 -13.25 1.06
C ARG A 85 -20.09 -13.69 2.38
N PHE A 86 -19.32 -14.34 3.24
CA PHE A 86 -19.79 -14.79 4.55
C PHE A 86 -19.19 -13.94 5.68
N ALA A 87 -20.04 -13.50 6.62
CA ALA A 87 -19.63 -12.83 7.86
C ALA A 87 -19.18 -13.81 8.96
N GLN A 88 -19.03 -15.09 8.62
CA GLN A 88 -18.59 -16.17 9.50
C GLN A 88 -17.67 -17.09 8.70
N ASN A 89 -16.84 -17.88 9.40
CA ASN A 89 -16.05 -18.93 8.75
C ASN A 89 -16.97 -20.06 8.24
N LYS A 90 -17.37 -19.96 6.98
CA LYS A 90 -18.23 -20.89 6.27
C LYS A 90 -17.63 -21.18 4.89
N ASN A 91 -17.55 -22.47 4.54
CA ASN A 91 -17.09 -22.92 3.24
C ASN A 91 -18.31 -23.29 2.38
N PRO A 92 -18.59 -22.57 1.27
CA PRO A 92 -19.75 -22.89 0.43
C PRO A 92 -19.66 -24.27 -0.23
N ASN A 93 -18.46 -24.86 -0.37
CA ASN A 93 -18.31 -26.25 -0.83
C ASN A 93 -18.91 -27.30 0.13
N THR A 94 -19.13 -26.96 1.41
CA THR A 94 -19.83 -27.85 2.36
C THR A 94 -21.30 -27.46 2.56
N LEU A 95 -21.65 -26.18 2.34
CA LEU A 95 -23.04 -25.70 2.43
C LEU A 95 -23.89 -26.04 1.20
N PHE A 96 -23.27 -26.15 0.02
CA PHE A 96 -23.95 -26.34 -1.26
C PHE A 96 -23.41 -27.59 -1.99
N PRO A 97 -23.81 -28.81 -1.57
CA PRO A 97 -23.41 -30.05 -2.22
C PRO A 97 -23.66 -30.04 -3.73
N GLY A 98 -22.74 -30.63 -4.50
CA GLY A 98 -22.81 -30.66 -5.97
C GLY A 98 -22.31 -29.39 -6.68
N THR A 99 -21.89 -28.36 -5.94
CA THR A 99 -21.25 -27.15 -6.50
C THR A 99 -19.77 -27.07 -6.12
N LYS A 100 -18.98 -26.27 -6.83
CA LYS A 100 -17.58 -25.96 -6.47
C LYS A 100 -17.36 -24.47 -6.41
N TRP A 101 -16.63 -24.05 -5.38
CA TRP A 101 -16.34 -22.66 -5.07
C TRP A 101 -14.85 -22.47 -4.77
N GLN A 102 -14.28 -21.41 -5.34
CA GLN A 102 -12.91 -21.00 -5.09
C GLN A 102 -12.88 -19.77 -4.20
N TYR A 103 -11.90 -19.73 -3.29
CA TYR A 103 -11.68 -18.58 -2.40
C TYR A 103 -11.11 -17.40 -3.17
N ILE A 104 -11.50 -16.17 -2.82
CA ILE A 104 -11.13 -14.94 -3.55
C ILE A 104 -9.72 -14.44 -3.23
N ASP A 105 -9.03 -15.05 -2.26
CA ASP A 105 -7.79 -14.60 -1.61
C ASP A 105 -8.03 -13.59 -0.46
N GLU A 106 -7.02 -13.42 0.39
CA GLU A 106 -7.07 -12.60 1.61
C GLU A 106 -6.71 -11.14 1.33
N ASN A 107 -7.15 -10.25 2.23
CA ASN A 107 -6.78 -8.83 2.25
C ASN A 107 -7.03 -8.08 0.92
N LYS A 108 -8.12 -8.43 0.22
CA LYS A 108 -8.56 -7.75 -1.02
C LYS A 108 -9.74 -6.82 -0.76
N THR A 109 -9.72 -5.64 -1.38
CA THR A 109 -10.91 -4.82 -1.59
C THR A 109 -11.52 -5.17 -2.95
N ILE A 110 -12.85 -5.30 -3.04
CA ILE A 110 -13.54 -5.61 -4.29
C ILE A 110 -14.06 -4.32 -4.92
N SER A 111 -13.52 -3.98 -6.08
CA SER A 111 -13.96 -2.88 -6.95
C SER A 111 -14.95 -3.35 -8.01
N LEU A 112 -15.61 -2.40 -8.69
CA LEU A 112 -16.43 -2.67 -9.86
C LEU A 112 -15.56 -2.75 -11.12
N ALA A 113 -15.77 -3.78 -11.93
CA ALA A 113 -15.15 -3.90 -13.24
C ALA A 113 -15.78 -2.93 -14.25
N ALA A 114 -15.10 -2.70 -15.37
CA ALA A 114 -15.64 -2.00 -16.52
C ALA A 114 -16.85 -2.76 -17.09
N SER A 115 -17.81 -2.04 -17.66
CA SER A 115 -19.04 -2.63 -18.26
C SER A 115 -18.76 -3.59 -19.43
N SER A 116 -17.58 -3.49 -20.06
CA SER A 116 -17.07 -4.43 -21.07
C SER A 116 -16.64 -5.79 -20.51
N GLY A 117 -16.49 -5.92 -19.19
CA GLY A 117 -15.91 -7.08 -18.53
C GLY A 117 -14.39 -7.23 -18.68
N SER A 118 -13.70 -6.32 -19.39
CA SER A 118 -12.31 -6.51 -19.82
C SER A 118 -11.25 -6.54 -18.69
N ASN A 119 -11.62 -6.10 -17.48
CA ASN A 119 -10.79 -6.13 -16.27
C ASN A 119 -11.45 -6.92 -15.12
N VAL A 120 -12.39 -7.81 -15.43
CA VAL A 120 -12.95 -8.74 -14.44
C VAL A 120 -11.85 -9.66 -13.92
N PHE A 121 -11.80 -9.88 -12.60
CA PHE A 121 -10.77 -10.64 -11.88
C PHE A 121 -9.31 -10.14 -12.01
N THR A 122 -9.03 -8.96 -12.59
CA THR A 122 -7.66 -8.42 -12.59
C THR A 122 -7.29 -7.84 -11.22
N PRO A 123 -6.19 -8.28 -10.56
CA PRO A 123 -5.76 -7.71 -9.29
C PRO A 123 -5.13 -6.32 -9.49
N GLY A 124 -5.12 -5.50 -8.43
CA GLY A 124 -4.47 -4.19 -8.41
C GLY A 124 -4.51 -3.52 -7.03
N GLY A 125 -3.83 -2.39 -6.91
CA GLY A 125 -3.70 -1.63 -5.66
C GLY A 125 -2.51 -2.05 -4.79
N SER A 126 -2.24 -1.25 -3.75
CA SER A 126 -1.25 -1.50 -2.70
C SER A 126 -1.63 -0.71 -1.46
N ASP A 127 -1.56 -1.34 -0.29
CA ASP A 127 -1.79 -0.69 1.02
C ASP A 127 -0.58 0.13 1.50
N LEU A 128 0.56 0.01 0.82
CA LEU A 128 1.81 0.71 1.11
C LEU A 128 2.24 1.58 -0.08
N VAL A 129 2.67 2.80 0.22
CA VAL A 129 3.29 3.71 -0.76
C VAL A 129 4.59 4.31 -0.21
N THR A 130 5.66 4.24 -1.01
CA THR A 130 6.96 4.84 -0.66
C THR A 130 7.12 6.19 -1.36
N ILE A 131 7.19 7.27 -0.58
CA ILE A 131 7.33 8.64 -1.10
C ILE A 131 8.79 8.91 -1.52
N GLY A 132 9.13 8.51 -2.74
CA GLY A 132 10.38 8.88 -3.40
C GLY A 132 10.39 10.34 -3.91
N LYS A 133 11.58 10.87 -4.25
CA LYS A 133 11.82 12.26 -4.69
C LYS A 133 10.89 12.74 -5.82
N GLY A 134 10.49 11.86 -6.75
CA GLY A 134 9.61 12.19 -7.86
C GLY A 134 8.16 12.53 -7.47
N HIS A 135 7.74 12.20 -6.24
CA HIS A 135 6.42 12.57 -5.70
C HIS A 135 6.43 13.91 -4.97
N LEU A 136 7.59 14.54 -4.78
CA LEU A 136 7.71 15.82 -4.10
C LEU A 136 7.43 16.97 -5.08
N PRO A 137 6.73 18.05 -4.67
CA PRO A 137 6.54 19.22 -5.51
C PRO A 137 7.88 19.83 -5.98
N VAL A 138 7.93 20.31 -7.22
CA VAL A 138 9.11 20.97 -7.80
C VAL A 138 9.19 22.42 -7.31
N VAL A 139 9.32 22.60 -5.99
CA VAL A 139 9.44 23.89 -5.32
C VAL A 139 10.88 24.03 -4.78
N PRO A 140 11.62 25.09 -5.12
CA PRO A 140 12.98 25.27 -4.63
C PRO A 140 12.99 25.63 -3.13
N LEU A 141 13.48 24.71 -2.30
CA LEU A 141 13.78 24.97 -0.90
C LEU A 141 15.03 25.86 -0.79
N LYS A 142 14.82 27.18 -0.79
CA LYS A 142 15.89 28.16 -0.55
C LYS A 142 16.13 28.30 0.95
N TYR A 143 17.32 27.93 1.41
CA TYR A 143 17.90 28.53 2.61
C TYR A 143 18.96 29.55 2.16
N LEU A 144 19.04 30.69 2.84
CA LEU A 144 20.03 31.72 2.57
C LEU A 144 20.50 32.28 3.92
N GLY A 145 21.80 32.39 4.11
CA GLY A 145 22.41 32.95 5.32
C GLY A 145 23.60 33.83 4.96
N THR A 146 23.85 34.84 5.78
CA THR A 146 25.01 35.72 5.64
C THR A 146 25.72 35.79 6.99
N THR A 147 27.04 35.62 7.03
CA THR A 147 27.80 35.84 8.26
C THR A 147 27.72 37.31 8.66
N VAL A 148 27.46 37.62 9.93
CA VAL A 148 27.73 38.97 10.44
C VAL A 148 29.24 39.24 10.36
N SER A 149 29.65 40.33 9.72
CA SER A 149 31.08 40.69 9.66
C SER A 149 31.54 41.13 11.04
N SER A 150 32.62 40.52 11.57
CA SER A 150 33.42 41.19 12.58
C SER A 150 33.92 42.52 11.98
N ARG A 151 33.80 43.60 12.75
CA ARG A 151 33.99 44.97 12.23
C ARG A 151 35.37 45.10 11.57
N GLY A 152 35.39 45.65 10.37
CA GLY A 152 36.56 45.63 9.49
C GLY A 152 37.83 46.13 10.17
N HIS A 153 38.93 45.39 9.98
CA HIS A 153 40.19 45.68 10.65
C HIS A 153 41.21 46.28 9.67
N THR A 154 41.86 47.34 10.12
CA THR A 154 42.83 48.12 9.36
C THR A 154 44.25 47.66 9.72
N HIS A 155 45.19 47.78 8.80
CA HIS A 155 46.62 47.58 9.05
C HIS A 155 47.47 48.75 8.50
N THR A 156 46.94 49.96 8.22
CA THR A 156 47.46 50.91 7.20
C THR A 156 48.99 50.97 7.04
N ARG A 157 49.48 50.96 5.77
CA ARG A 157 50.87 51.37 5.47
C ARG A 157 51.06 52.84 5.86
N GLY A 158 51.50 53.06 7.10
CA GLY A 158 51.91 54.37 7.58
C GLY A 158 52.99 54.95 6.67
N THR A 159 53.18 56.26 6.69
CA THR A 159 54.24 56.91 5.92
C THR A 159 55.57 56.24 6.24
N MET A 160 56.25 55.66 5.25
CA MET A 160 57.60 55.09 5.36
C MET A 160 58.65 56.22 5.45
N ASN A 161 58.35 57.23 6.26
CA ASN A 161 59.13 58.45 6.41
C ASN A 161 60.17 58.23 7.51
N ILE A 162 61.32 57.72 7.12
CA ILE A 162 62.44 57.45 8.02
C ILE A 162 63.31 58.72 8.06
N THR A 163 63.03 59.59 9.03
CA THR A 163 63.71 60.87 9.17
C THR A 163 64.98 60.78 10.00
N CYS A 164 65.94 61.65 9.70
CA CYS A 164 67.19 61.81 10.43
C CYS A 164 67.79 63.21 10.21
N GLU A 165 68.76 63.55 11.05
CA GLU A 165 69.66 64.67 10.85
C GLU A 165 71.10 64.20 11.08
N ILE A 166 72.02 64.66 10.23
CA ILE A 166 73.46 64.40 10.32
C ILE A 166 74.14 65.77 10.35
N GLY A 167 74.88 66.04 11.42
CA GLY A 167 75.62 67.29 11.57
C GLY A 167 76.89 67.35 10.72
N TYR A 168 77.70 68.39 10.97
CA TYR A 168 78.95 68.59 10.24
C TYR A 168 79.93 67.43 10.42
N ILE A 169 80.37 66.83 9.31
CA ILE A 169 81.42 65.81 9.29
C ILE A 169 82.77 66.53 9.22
N ARG A 170 83.33 66.86 10.38
CA ARG A 170 84.64 67.51 10.53
C ARG A 170 85.44 66.85 11.66
N SER A 171 86.76 66.99 11.60
CA SER A 171 87.72 66.43 12.56
C SER A 171 88.39 67.51 13.43
N ASP A 172 87.78 68.69 13.54
CA ASP A 172 88.26 69.81 14.34
C ASP A 172 87.54 69.90 15.70
N ASN A 173 88.22 70.49 16.69
CA ASN A 173 87.74 70.51 18.09
C ASN A 173 86.60 71.53 18.36
N ALA A 174 86.16 72.26 17.33
CA ALA A 174 85.23 73.38 17.46
C ALA A 174 83.76 73.00 17.24
N ILE A 175 83.47 71.91 16.52
CA ILE A 175 82.10 71.46 16.22
C ILE A 175 82.04 69.94 16.32
N HIS A 176 81.26 69.42 17.27
CA HIS A 176 81.11 67.98 17.45
C HIS A 176 80.27 67.35 16.34
N SER A 177 80.69 66.18 15.86
CA SER A 177 79.84 65.29 15.06
C SER A 177 78.56 64.97 15.84
N MET A 178 77.40 65.05 15.19
CA MET A 178 76.09 64.70 15.78
C MET A 178 75.25 63.91 14.76
N ALA A 179 74.41 63.02 15.27
CA ALA A 179 73.46 62.24 14.47
C ALA A 179 72.19 62.00 15.28
N THR A 180 71.03 62.24 14.68
CA THR A 180 69.72 62.07 15.33
C THR A 180 68.74 61.34 14.41
N GLY A 181 67.64 60.86 15.01
CA GLY A 181 66.63 60.08 14.31
C GLY A 181 67.15 58.70 13.92
N ALA A 182 67.02 58.33 12.64
CA ALA A 182 67.45 57.02 12.14
C ALA A 182 68.97 56.81 12.19
N PHE A 183 69.77 57.87 12.29
CA PHE A 183 71.23 57.78 12.41
C PHE A 183 71.68 57.96 13.86
N SER A 184 72.74 57.25 14.22
CA SER A 184 73.44 57.41 15.50
C SER A 184 74.95 57.24 15.31
N LEU A 185 75.73 57.91 16.16
CA LEU A 185 77.19 57.79 16.17
C LEU A 185 77.63 56.49 16.84
N ALA A 186 78.70 55.90 16.31
CA ALA A 186 79.46 54.82 16.93
C ALA A 186 80.96 55.15 16.89
N ASN A 187 81.74 54.60 17.82
CA ASN A 187 83.19 54.82 17.88
C ASN A 187 83.84 54.45 16.54
N GLY A 188 84.42 55.45 15.86
CA GLY A 188 85.36 55.22 14.77
C GLY A 188 86.78 55.05 15.30
N GLY A 189 87.76 55.06 14.39
CA GLY A 189 89.17 55.00 14.75
C GLY A 189 89.79 56.37 14.93
N THR A 190 90.89 56.41 15.71
CA THR A 190 91.83 57.52 15.73
C THR A 190 93.12 57.07 15.05
N SER A 191 93.61 57.89 14.12
CA SER A 191 94.89 57.69 13.43
C SER A 191 95.86 58.82 13.80
N TYR A 192 97.12 58.47 14.00
CA TYR A 192 98.19 59.40 14.35
C TYR A 192 99.22 59.46 13.22
N ASN A 193 99.48 60.65 12.71
CA ASN A 193 100.61 60.97 11.85
C ASN A 193 101.50 61.98 12.61
N SER A 194 102.80 62.07 12.32
CA SER A 194 103.82 62.66 13.22
C SER A 194 103.46 64.01 13.84
N ASN A 195 102.73 64.88 13.14
CA ASN A 195 102.29 66.19 13.63
C ASN A 195 100.76 66.40 13.61
N ASN A 196 99.95 65.36 13.40
CA ASN A 196 98.49 65.49 13.33
C ASN A 196 97.74 64.21 13.75
N THR A 197 96.71 64.38 14.59
CA THR A 197 95.82 63.30 15.06
C THR A 197 94.46 63.45 14.40
N THR A 198 94.02 62.45 13.64
CA THR A 198 92.69 62.44 13.01
C THR A 198 91.81 61.41 13.70
N SER A 199 90.80 61.87 14.44
CA SER A 199 89.74 61.04 15.03
C SER A 199 88.48 61.12 14.17
N GLY A 200 87.86 59.99 13.89
CA GLY A 200 86.59 59.92 13.16
C GLY A 200 85.51 59.17 13.95
N TYR A 201 84.25 59.49 13.66
CA TYR A 201 83.09 58.73 14.13
C TYR A 201 82.44 57.98 12.96
N LYS A 202 81.83 56.82 13.25
CA LYS A 202 81.00 56.09 12.28
C LYS A 202 79.55 56.49 12.44
N TYR A 203 78.88 56.80 11.34
CA TYR A 203 77.44 57.00 11.30
C TYR A 203 76.74 55.67 11.02
N VAL A 204 75.89 55.21 11.93
CA VAL A 204 75.13 53.97 11.82
C VAL A 204 73.66 54.30 11.58
N PHE A 205 73.15 53.88 10.43
CA PHE A 205 71.72 53.94 10.12
C PHE A 205 70.98 52.73 10.71
N ASN A 206 69.94 52.99 11.49
CA ASN A 206 68.96 51.99 11.89
C ASN A 206 67.54 52.54 11.67
N ALA A 207 66.94 52.13 10.55
CA ALA A 207 65.59 52.47 10.13
C ALA A 207 64.52 52.32 11.23
N SER A 208 64.62 51.29 12.09
CA SER A 208 63.58 51.01 13.09
C SER A 208 63.53 52.04 14.23
N LYS A 209 64.53 52.92 14.37
CA LYS A 209 64.55 53.97 15.41
C LYS A 209 63.55 55.10 15.16
N THR A 210 63.16 55.36 13.91
CA THR A 210 62.21 56.43 13.55
C THR A 210 61.07 55.99 12.64
N TRP A 211 61.06 54.74 12.18
CA TRP A 211 59.91 54.20 11.45
C TRP A 211 58.68 54.10 12.37
N SER A 212 57.60 54.79 11.98
CA SER A 212 56.34 54.89 12.72
C SER A 212 55.12 54.50 11.86
N GLY A 213 55.08 53.26 11.35
CA GLY A 213 53.95 52.78 10.55
C GLY A 213 53.74 51.26 10.55
N GLU A 214 52.51 50.84 10.26
CA GLU A 214 52.10 49.43 10.15
C GLU A 214 51.92 49.01 8.66
N THR A 215 51.24 47.89 8.31
CA THR A 215 51.16 47.40 6.90
C THR A 215 49.81 46.85 6.35
N SER A 216 49.16 47.60 5.43
CA SER A 216 48.01 47.26 4.54
C SER A 216 46.57 47.50 5.08
N ASN A 217 45.51 46.91 4.52
CA ASN A 217 44.13 46.97 5.02
C ASN A 217 43.31 45.85 4.33
N SER A 218 42.25 45.33 4.96
CA SER A 218 41.35 44.34 4.32
C SER A 218 39.84 44.58 4.56
N GLY A 219 39.47 45.73 5.09
CA GLY A 219 38.07 46.18 5.20
C GLY A 219 37.17 45.29 6.06
N ALA A 220 35.86 45.57 6.04
CA ALA A 220 34.85 44.64 6.52
C ALA A 220 34.40 43.79 5.33
N HIS A 221 34.44 42.47 5.46
CA HIS A 221 33.91 41.55 4.45
C HIS A 221 33.01 40.50 5.11
N THR A 222 32.14 39.92 4.30
CA THR A 222 31.21 38.85 4.68
C THR A 222 31.51 37.61 3.85
N HIS A 223 31.30 36.43 4.43
CA HIS A 223 31.38 35.18 3.70
C HIS A 223 29.97 34.72 3.32
N THR A 224 29.82 34.31 2.06
CA THR A 224 28.66 33.53 1.62
C THR A 224 28.97 32.07 1.87
N TYR A 225 28.05 31.33 2.48
CA TYR A 225 28.20 29.89 2.71
C TYR A 225 27.01 29.13 2.14
N SER A 226 27.26 27.92 1.66
CA SER A 226 26.27 26.99 1.14
C SER A 226 26.68 25.55 1.46
N GLY A 227 25.74 24.74 1.92
CA GLY A 227 25.83 23.29 1.98
C GLY A 227 24.53 22.62 1.50
N ASN A 228 24.29 21.41 1.98
CA ASN A 228 23.06 20.66 1.75
C ASN A 228 22.34 20.46 3.09
N THR A 229 21.02 20.38 3.07
CA THR A 229 20.26 19.85 4.21
C THR A 229 20.48 18.34 4.32
N GLU A 230 20.17 17.78 5.48
CA GLU A 230 20.01 16.34 5.63
C GLU A 230 18.87 15.79 4.75
N ASN A 231 18.77 14.46 4.64
CA ASN A 231 17.69 13.81 3.89
C ASN A 231 16.33 14.18 4.49
N LEU A 232 15.38 14.58 3.65
CA LEU A 232 14.02 14.99 4.05
C LEU A 232 13.15 13.85 4.65
N GLY A 233 13.68 12.64 4.78
CA GLY A 233 12.99 11.50 5.37
C GLY A 233 13.79 10.20 5.29
N SER A 234 13.33 9.18 6.01
CA SER A 234 13.91 7.83 6.11
C SER A 234 13.59 6.90 4.94
N GLY A 235 12.67 7.29 4.05
CA GLY A 235 12.13 6.40 3.02
C GLY A 235 11.14 5.34 3.54
N THR A 236 10.73 5.42 4.81
CA THR A 236 9.70 4.54 5.39
C THR A 236 8.39 4.67 4.60
N ALA A 237 7.76 3.54 4.28
CA ALA A 237 6.49 3.52 3.56
C ALA A 237 5.35 4.11 4.40
N LEU A 238 4.43 4.81 3.75
CA LEU A 238 3.17 5.26 4.32
C LEU A 238 2.11 4.16 4.11
N THR A 239 1.47 3.75 5.21
CA THR A 239 0.30 2.87 5.18
C THR A 239 -0.94 3.70 4.82
N VAL A 240 -1.69 3.27 3.80
CA VAL A 240 -2.89 3.95 3.29
C VAL A 240 -4.17 3.09 3.42
N THR A 241 -4.13 2.08 4.28
CA THR A 241 -5.25 1.16 4.55
C THR A 241 -6.44 1.90 5.16
N ASN A 242 -7.59 1.82 4.49
CA ASN A 242 -8.85 2.39 4.97
C ASN A 242 -9.46 1.55 6.12
N ALA A 243 -10.41 2.10 6.87
CA ALA A 243 -11.21 1.29 7.79
C ALA A 243 -12.11 0.30 7.01
N TYR A 244 -12.09 -0.98 7.38
CA TYR A 244 -12.83 -2.05 6.68
C TYR A 244 -13.46 -3.08 7.63
N ILE A 245 -14.37 -3.89 7.07
CA ILE A 245 -14.88 -5.13 7.68
C ILE A 245 -14.49 -6.28 6.74
N MET A 246 -13.90 -7.34 7.29
CA MET A 246 -13.52 -8.53 6.51
C MET A 246 -14.68 -9.52 6.44
N LEU A 247 -14.90 -10.09 5.25
CA LEU A 247 -15.85 -11.16 4.98
C LEU A 247 -15.13 -12.24 4.15
N MET A 248 -15.46 -13.52 4.35
CA MET A 248 -14.89 -14.59 3.53
C MET A 248 -15.55 -14.60 2.15
N GLY A 249 -14.81 -14.15 1.14
CA GLY A 249 -15.26 -14.09 -0.26
C GLY A 249 -14.99 -15.39 -1.02
N TRP A 250 -16.00 -15.90 -1.71
CA TRP A 250 -15.91 -17.08 -2.57
C TRP A 250 -16.61 -16.82 -3.90
N TYR A 251 -16.15 -17.46 -4.97
CA TYR A 251 -16.82 -17.45 -6.27
C TYR A 251 -17.06 -18.86 -6.81
N ARG A 252 -18.21 -19.07 -7.47
CA ARG A 252 -18.58 -20.39 -7.99
C ARG A 252 -17.84 -20.68 -9.29
N VAL A 253 -17.24 -21.87 -9.40
CA VAL A 253 -16.48 -22.32 -10.60
C VAL A 253 -17.15 -23.50 -11.33
N SER A 254 -18.01 -24.28 -10.65
CA SER A 254 -18.91 -25.25 -11.28
C SER A 254 -20.15 -25.52 -10.43
#